data_AF-A0A559K5K3-F1
#
_entry.id   AF-A0A559K5K3-F1
#
_cell.length_a   1.000
_cell.length_b   1.000
_cell.length_c   1.000
_cell.angle_alpha   90.00
_cell.angle_beta   90.00
_cell.angle_gamma   90.00
#
_symmetry.space_group_name_H-M   'P 1'
#
loop_
_entity.id
_entity.type
_entity.pdbx_description
1 polymer ?
#
loop_
_entity_poly.entity_id
_entity_poly.type
_entity_poly.pdbx_seq_one_letter_code
_entity_poly.pdbx_strand_id
1 'polypeptide(L)'
;MIGILLLGWFSLPFQGQENAVKADQPTTYNAEEIYDQLEDAVFYIRALNADDSLKAAGTGVVISPEGLAATAYHVIDGAEKLEAIFNDGRVVAPIEVVGTDEGTDAAVLKLPELKSATGGAALYHALPVRETAVKHGEKVFAIGYPMKNTPIITEGIVNSPKAEINGRDRILTSAQVVSGMSGGPLIDQLGRLSGIISGSLRTMNNIHLIIDMKDIRSLLQQPY
;
A
#
# COMPACT_ATOMS: atom_id res chain seq x y z
N MET A 1 42.66 55.90 49.56
CA MET A 1 42.51 56.46 48.20
C MET A 1 42.68 55.34 47.19
N ILE A 2 41.91 55.40 46.09
CA ILE A 2 41.83 54.45 44.96
C ILE A 2 40.95 53.23 45.30
N GLY A 3 39.78 52.96 44.70
CA GLY A 3 39.13 53.46 43.49
C GLY A 3 38.78 52.26 42.60
N ILE A 4 37.58 51.66 42.73
CA ILE A 4 37.12 50.55 41.90
C ILE A 4 36.08 51.08 40.90
N LEU A 5 36.41 51.04 39.62
CA LEU A 5 35.50 51.27 38.50
C LEU A 5 34.60 50.04 38.30
N LEU A 6 33.29 50.24 38.35
CA LEU A 6 32.29 49.27 37.88
C LEU A 6 31.92 49.63 36.43
N LEU A 7 32.36 48.80 35.47
CA LEU A 7 31.92 48.86 34.08
C LEU A 7 30.61 48.08 33.94
N GLY A 8 29.51 48.80 33.69
CA GLY A 8 28.21 48.21 33.40
C GLY A 8 28.19 47.52 32.03
N TRP A 9 27.71 46.28 31.99
CA TRP A 9 27.43 45.57 30.75
C TRP A 9 25.99 45.83 30.33
N PHE A 10 25.81 46.62 29.28
CA PHE A 10 24.52 46.73 28.58
C PHE A 10 24.34 45.49 27.70
N SER A 11 23.35 44.66 28.01
CA SER A 11 22.91 43.57 27.13
C SER A 11 21.75 44.08 26.28
N LEU A 12 21.97 44.27 24.98
CA LEU A 12 20.87 44.50 24.02
C LEU A 12 20.16 43.17 23.77
N PRO A 13 18.82 43.10 23.78
CA PRO A 13 18.12 41.89 23.41
C PRO A 13 18.31 41.65 21.90
N PHE A 14 18.79 40.45 21.57
CA PHE A 14 18.89 39.97 20.20
C PHE A 14 17.47 39.62 19.72
N GLN A 15 16.81 40.56 19.05
CA GLN A 15 15.55 40.30 18.36
C GLN A 15 15.86 39.65 17.00
N GLY A 16 16.21 38.37 17.04
CA GLY A 16 16.23 37.53 15.85
C GLY A 16 14.81 37.33 15.37
N GLN A 17 14.47 37.83 14.18
CA GLN A 17 13.24 37.47 13.50
C GLN A 17 13.30 35.97 13.16
N GLU A 18 12.57 35.15 13.92
CA GLU A 18 12.21 33.79 13.51
C GLU A 18 11.20 33.84 12.36
N ASN A 19 11.66 34.25 11.18
CA ASN A 19 11.00 33.89 9.94
C ASN A 19 11.71 32.66 9.37
N ALA A 20 11.69 31.56 10.12
CA ALA A 20 11.90 30.26 9.52
C ALA A 20 10.69 29.99 8.63
N VAL A 21 10.88 30.03 7.32
CA VAL A 21 9.88 29.53 6.36
C VAL A 21 9.59 28.08 6.79
N LYS A 22 8.43 27.86 7.39
CA LYS A 22 7.92 26.52 7.69
C LYS A 22 7.72 25.87 6.33
N ALA A 23 8.71 25.10 5.89
CA ALA A 23 8.58 24.29 4.69
C ALA A 23 7.27 23.50 4.83
N ASP A 24 6.40 23.63 3.83
CA ASP A 24 5.08 23.03 3.82
C ASP A 24 5.27 21.53 4.12
N GLN A 25 4.87 21.11 5.32
CA GLN A 25 5.00 19.71 5.69
C GLN A 25 4.04 18.95 4.78
N PRO A 26 4.47 17.87 4.11
CA PRO A 26 3.58 17.12 3.23
C PRO A 26 2.33 16.71 4.01
N THR A 27 1.16 16.94 3.41
CA THR A 27 -0.13 16.62 4.02
C THR A 27 -0.15 15.15 4.42
N THR A 28 -0.33 14.90 5.72
CA THR A 28 -0.57 13.55 6.25
C THR A 28 -2.05 13.32 6.39
N TYR A 29 -2.53 12.17 5.93
CA TYR A 29 -3.93 11.79 5.98
C TYR A 29 -4.23 10.88 7.18
N ASN A 30 -5.44 11.00 7.71
CA ASN A 30 -6.02 10.05 8.65
C ASN A 30 -6.64 8.84 7.92
N ALA A 31 -7.18 7.86 8.66
CA ALA A 31 -7.72 6.64 8.05
C ALA A 31 -8.92 6.90 7.12
N GLU A 32 -9.84 7.79 7.50
CA GLU A 32 -11.01 8.16 6.71
C GLU A 32 -10.58 8.80 5.38
N GLU A 33 -9.68 9.78 5.45
CA GLU A 33 -9.15 10.47 4.26
C GLU A 33 -8.37 9.53 3.33
N ILE A 34 -7.59 8.59 3.88
CA ILE A 34 -6.90 7.54 3.12
C ILE A 34 -7.91 6.62 2.42
N TYR A 35 -8.95 6.21 3.14
CA TYR A 35 -9.95 5.30 2.61
C TYR A 35 -10.74 5.94 1.46
N ASP A 36 -11.29 7.14 1.68
CA ASP A 36 -12.08 7.87 0.69
C ASP A 36 -11.29 8.17 -0.59
N GLN A 37 -9.99 8.43 -0.46
CA GLN A 37 -9.14 8.71 -1.61
C GLN A 37 -8.79 7.46 -2.41
N LEU A 38 -8.66 6.29 -1.77
CA LEU A 38 -7.97 5.15 -2.38
C LEU A 38 -8.87 3.93 -2.60
N GLU A 39 -10.10 3.93 -2.09
CA GLU A 39 -11.00 2.77 -2.18
C GLU A 39 -11.28 2.31 -3.62
N ASP A 40 -11.37 3.25 -4.58
CA ASP A 40 -11.64 2.96 -6.00
C ASP A 40 -10.51 2.19 -6.71
N ALA A 41 -9.32 2.17 -6.12
CA ALA A 41 -8.17 1.45 -6.65
C ALA A 41 -8.00 0.06 -6.00
N VAL A 42 -8.78 -0.27 -4.96
CA VAL A 42 -8.71 -1.55 -4.25
C VAL A 42 -9.93 -2.39 -4.60
N PHE A 43 -9.70 -3.65 -4.98
CA PHE A 43 -10.77 -4.54 -5.44
C PHE A 43 -10.69 -5.92 -4.78
N TYR A 44 -11.85 -6.57 -4.69
CA TYR A 44 -11.95 -7.96 -4.29
C TYR A 44 -11.60 -8.88 -5.47
N ILE A 45 -10.73 -9.87 -5.26
CA ILE A 45 -10.37 -10.86 -6.27
C ILE A 45 -11.15 -12.14 -6.03
N ARG A 46 -11.75 -12.67 -7.10
CA ARG A 46 -12.20 -14.07 -7.17
C ARG A 46 -11.25 -14.85 -8.06
N ALA A 47 -10.67 -15.90 -7.49
CA ALA A 47 -9.89 -16.90 -8.21
C ALA A 47 -10.77 -18.14 -8.42
N LEU A 48 -11.00 -18.51 -9.67
CA LEU A 48 -12.00 -19.51 -10.07
C LEU A 48 -11.35 -20.68 -10.80
N ASN A 49 -11.98 -21.86 -10.69
CA ASN A 49 -11.68 -23.01 -11.56
C ASN A 49 -12.40 -22.85 -12.92
N ALA A 50 -12.12 -23.73 -13.90
CA ALA A 50 -12.74 -23.68 -15.23
C ALA A 50 -14.28 -23.77 -15.19
N ASP A 51 -14.82 -24.47 -14.19
CA ASP A 51 -16.26 -24.64 -13.94
C ASP A 51 -16.91 -23.47 -13.19
N ASP A 52 -16.20 -22.35 -13.03
CA ASP A 52 -16.63 -21.13 -12.32
C ASP A 52 -16.85 -21.30 -10.80
N SER A 53 -16.48 -22.45 -10.22
CA SER A 53 -16.44 -22.61 -8.77
C SER A 53 -15.33 -21.76 -8.14
N LEU A 54 -15.63 -21.18 -6.96
CA LEU A 54 -14.67 -20.35 -6.24
C LEU A 54 -13.54 -21.21 -5.67
N LYS A 55 -12.32 -20.97 -6.10
CA LYS A 55 -11.11 -21.63 -5.59
C LYS A 55 -10.53 -20.86 -4.40
N ALA A 56 -10.33 -19.57 -4.58
CA ALA A 56 -9.78 -18.67 -3.56
C ALA A 56 -10.32 -17.25 -3.76
N ALA A 57 -10.12 -16.41 -2.75
CA ALA A 57 -10.44 -15.01 -2.82
C ALA A 57 -9.47 -14.18 -1.98
N GLY A 58 -9.33 -12.92 -2.35
CA GLY A 58 -8.45 -11.99 -1.66
C GLY A 58 -8.70 -10.57 -2.13
N THR A 59 -7.67 -9.76 -2.03
CA THR A 59 -7.69 -8.36 -2.43
C THR A 59 -6.64 -8.13 -3.53
N GLY A 60 -6.90 -7.16 -4.41
CA GLY A 60 -5.90 -6.58 -5.30
C GLY A 60 -5.93 -5.07 -5.26
N VAL A 61 -4.89 -4.47 -5.79
CA VAL A 61 -4.75 -3.01 -5.89
C VAL A 61 -4.25 -2.60 -7.25
N VAL A 62 -4.84 -1.56 -7.83
CA VAL A 62 -4.38 -0.97 -9.09
C VAL A 62 -3.16 -0.09 -8.81
N ILE A 63 -2.09 -0.34 -9.58
CA ILE A 63 -0.79 0.32 -9.46
C ILE A 63 -0.40 1.16 -10.67
N SER A 64 -1.13 1.06 -11.79
CA SER A 64 -1.04 2.05 -12.88
C SER A 64 -2.41 2.34 -13.53
N PRO A 65 -2.63 3.56 -14.05
CA PRO A 65 -3.91 3.96 -14.67
C PRO A 65 -4.35 3.10 -15.86
N GLU A 66 -3.40 2.45 -16.52
CA GLU A 66 -3.64 1.53 -17.64
C GLU A 66 -4.16 0.15 -17.17
N GLY A 67 -4.33 -0.07 -15.87
CA GLY A 67 -4.87 -1.30 -15.31
C GLY A 67 -3.80 -2.33 -14.93
N LEU A 68 -2.54 -1.93 -14.74
CA LEU A 68 -1.62 -2.77 -13.97
C LEU A 68 -2.10 -2.85 -12.53
N ALA A 69 -2.11 -4.05 -11.97
CA ALA A 69 -2.52 -4.30 -10.60
C ALA A 69 -1.57 -5.28 -9.91
N ALA A 70 -1.56 -5.26 -8.59
CA ALA A 70 -0.79 -6.17 -7.75
C ALA A 70 -1.71 -6.96 -6.81
N THR A 71 -1.28 -8.17 -6.46
CA THR A 71 -1.89 -9.01 -5.42
C THR A 71 -0.82 -9.96 -4.85
N ALA A 72 -1.24 -10.82 -3.92
CA ALA A 72 -0.41 -11.91 -3.42
C ALA A 72 -0.57 -13.15 -4.32
N TYR A 73 0.54 -13.82 -4.63
CA TYR A 73 0.57 -15.00 -5.49
C TYR A 73 -0.38 -16.09 -5.02
N HIS A 74 -0.38 -16.42 -3.73
CA HIS A 74 -1.25 -17.48 -3.20
C HIS A 74 -2.76 -17.20 -3.36
N VAL A 75 -3.16 -15.94 -3.61
CA VAL A 75 -4.57 -15.60 -3.89
C VAL A 75 -5.00 -16.12 -5.26
N ILE A 76 -4.08 -16.12 -6.23
CA ILE A 76 -4.33 -16.47 -7.63
C ILE A 76 -3.75 -17.83 -8.02
N ASP A 77 -3.02 -18.48 -7.13
CA ASP A 77 -2.32 -19.74 -7.39
C ASP A 77 -3.29 -20.83 -7.88
N GLY A 78 -2.93 -21.46 -9.00
CA GLY A 78 -3.70 -22.51 -9.66
C GLY A 78 -5.11 -22.11 -10.10
N ALA A 79 -5.42 -20.82 -10.20
CA ALA A 79 -6.70 -20.33 -10.72
C ALA A 79 -6.71 -20.38 -12.26
N GLU A 80 -7.85 -20.74 -12.83
CA GLU A 80 -8.03 -20.76 -14.29
C GLU A 80 -8.72 -19.50 -14.81
N LYS A 81 -9.48 -18.80 -13.95
CA LYS A 81 -10.06 -17.49 -14.25
C LYS A 81 -9.93 -16.56 -13.05
N LEU A 82 -9.81 -15.28 -13.32
CA LEU A 82 -9.71 -14.21 -12.33
C LEU A 82 -10.75 -13.13 -12.62
N GLU A 83 -11.45 -12.68 -11.58
CA GLU A 83 -12.37 -11.54 -11.62
C GLU A 83 -12.00 -10.51 -10.54
N ALA A 84 -12.08 -9.24 -10.88
CA ALA A 84 -11.97 -8.12 -9.94
C ALA A 84 -13.36 -7.52 -9.70
N ILE A 85 -13.71 -7.29 -8.44
CA ILE A 85 -14.96 -6.66 -8.03
C ILE A 85 -14.62 -5.40 -7.23
N PHE A 86 -14.94 -4.24 -7.79
CA PHE A 86 -14.70 -2.93 -7.19
C PHE A 86 -15.83 -2.54 -6.22
N ASN A 87 -15.59 -1.55 -5.37
CA ASN A 87 -16.58 -1.08 -4.38
C ASN A 87 -17.85 -0.49 -5.05
N ASP A 88 -17.70 0.09 -6.24
CA ASP A 88 -18.81 0.57 -7.09
C ASP A 88 -19.68 -0.57 -7.68
N GLY A 89 -19.33 -1.83 -7.41
CA GLY A 89 -20.01 -3.02 -7.90
C GLY A 89 -19.60 -3.47 -9.31
N ARG A 90 -18.68 -2.75 -9.96
CA ARG A 90 -18.14 -3.11 -11.27
C ARG A 90 -17.36 -4.41 -11.18
N VAL A 91 -17.67 -5.33 -12.08
CA VAL A 91 -16.95 -6.59 -12.25
C VAL A 91 -16.08 -6.49 -13.50
N VAL A 92 -14.79 -6.79 -13.34
CA VAL A 92 -13.77 -6.68 -14.38
C VAL A 92 -13.15 -8.05 -14.62
N ALA A 93 -13.28 -8.53 -15.86
CA ALA A 93 -12.72 -9.77 -16.38
C ALA A 93 -12.65 -9.70 -17.92
N PRO A 94 -11.78 -10.47 -18.60
CA PRO A 94 -10.75 -11.36 -18.02
C PRO A 94 -9.56 -10.56 -17.48
N ILE A 95 -8.92 -11.08 -16.44
CA ILE A 95 -7.66 -10.54 -15.90
C ILE A 95 -6.51 -11.43 -16.35
N GLU A 96 -5.45 -10.82 -16.87
CA GLU A 96 -4.24 -11.52 -17.29
C GLU A 96 -3.19 -11.49 -16.20
N VAL A 97 -2.39 -12.56 -16.10
CA VAL A 97 -1.23 -12.62 -15.20
C VAL A 97 -0.01 -12.14 -15.96
N VAL A 98 0.58 -11.03 -15.53
CA VAL A 98 1.78 -10.45 -16.15
C VAL A 98 3.05 -11.16 -15.68
N GLY A 99 3.12 -11.42 -14.38
CA GLY A 99 4.27 -12.05 -13.75
C GLY A 99 3.97 -12.49 -12.32
N THR A 100 4.66 -13.52 -11.86
CA THR A 100 4.53 -14.05 -10.50
C THR A 100 5.89 -14.48 -9.96
N ASP A 101 6.03 -14.45 -8.64
CA ASP A 101 7.13 -15.09 -7.91
C ASP A 101 6.60 -15.72 -6.64
N GLU A 102 6.48 -17.05 -6.65
CA GLU A 102 6.05 -17.87 -5.51
C GLU A 102 6.91 -17.61 -4.26
N GLY A 103 8.22 -17.36 -4.42
CA GLY A 103 9.12 -17.15 -3.30
C GLY A 103 8.88 -15.83 -2.57
N THR A 104 8.56 -14.75 -3.30
CA THR A 104 8.19 -13.46 -2.70
C THR A 104 6.70 -13.36 -2.40
N ASP A 105 5.90 -14.34 -2.84
CA ASP A 105 4.43 -14.30 -2.83
C ASP A 105 3.87 -13.14 -3.67
N ALA A 106 4.64 -12.64 -4.63
CA ALA A 106 4.29 -11.49 -5.45
C ALA A 106 3.55 -11.89 -6.73
N ALA A 107 2.52 -11.14 -7.11
CA ALA A 107 1.87 -11.28 -8.41
C ALA A 107 1.50 -9.91 -8.99
N VAL A 108 1.74 -9.78 -10.30
CA VAL A 108 1.30 -8.64 -11.10
C VAL A 108 0.26 -9.11 -12.11
N LEU A 109 -0.83 -8.35 -12.18
CA LEU A 109 -1.99 -8.59 -13.01
C LEU A 109 -2.19 -7.45 -14.00
N LYS A 110 -2.86 -7.74 -15.11
CA LYS A 110 -3.34 -6.76 -16.08
C LYS A 110 -4.86 -6.85 -16.17
N LEU A 111 -5.50 -5.76 -15.75
CA LEU A 111 -6.92 -5.53 -15.97
C LEU A 111 -7.14 -5.09 -17.43
N PRO A 112 -8.28 -5.45 -18.03
CA PRO A 112 -8.64 -5.02 -19.38
C PRO A 112 -8.87 -3.50 -19.41
N GLU A 113 -8.65 -2.89 -20.57
CA GLU A 113 -8.89 -1.47 -20.76
C GLU A 113 -10.36 -1.09 -20.50
N LEU A 114 -10.58 -0.01 -19.77
CA LEU A 114 -11.92 0.52 -19.55
C LEU A 114 -12.40 1.25 -20.80
N LYS A 115 -13.61 0.94 -21.23
CA LYS A 115 -14.32 1.70 -22.26
C LYS A 115 -15.21 2.73 -21.58
N SER A 116 -14.98 4.01 -21.85
CA SER A 116 -15.89 5.07 -21.41
C SER A 116 -17.23 4.95 -22.14
N ALA A 117 -18.32 5.29 -21.44
CA ALA A 117 -19.66 5.42 -22.03
C ALA A 117 -19.71 6.43 -23.19
N THR A 118 -18.76 7.37 -23.24
CA THR A 118 -18.63 8.38 -24.30
C THR A 118 -17.69 7.97 -25.44
N GLY A 119 -17.18 6.73 -25.46
CA GLY A 119 -16.39 6.20 -26.58
C GLY A 119 -14.89 6.48 -26.54
N GLY A 120 -14.33 6.86 -25.39
CA GLY A 120 -12.88 7.03 -25.16
C GLY A 120 -12.29 5.97 -24.22
N ALA A 121 -10.95 5.89 -24.14
CA ALA A 121 -10.27 5.13 -23.11
C ALA A 121 -10.54 5.78 -21.73
N ALA A 122 -11.02 4.99 -20.78
CA ALA A 122 -11.10 5.39 -19.38
C ALA A 122 -9.89 4.80 -18.62
N LEU A 123 -9.41 5.54 -17.63
CA LEU A 123 -8.28 5.10 -16.80
C LEU A 123 -8.80 4.57 -15.46
N TYR A 124 -8.09 3.60 -14.92
CA TYR A 124 -8.29 3.19 -13.54
C TYR A 124 -7.72 4.24 -12.58
N HIS A 125 -8.31 4.34 -11.40
CA HIS A 125 -7.63 5.01 -10.30
C HIS A 125 -6.50 4.10 -9.82
N ALA A 126 -5.28 4.62 -9.73
CA ALA A 126 -4.09 3.87 -9.31
C ALA A 126 -3.45 4.53 -8.08
N LEU A 127 -2.93 3.72 -7.16
CA LEU A 127 -2.22 4.25 -6.01
C LEU A 127 -0.83 4.77 -6.42
N PRO A 128 -0.41 5.96 -5.93
CA PRO A 128 0.97 6.38 -6.07
C PRO A 128 1.87 5.43 -5.29
N VAL A 129 2.93 4.92 -5.92
CA VAL A 129 3.87 4.00 -5.26
C VAL A 129 4.93 4.78 -4.50
N ARG A 130 5.25 4.30 -3.29
CA ARG A 130 6.35 4.85 -2.50
C ARG A 130 7.70 4.46 -3.14
N GLU A 131 8.58 5.45 -3.31
CA GLU A 131 9.92 5.23 -3.88
C GLU A 131 11.02 4.94 -2.85
N THR A 132 10.75 5.25 -1.59
CA THR A 132 11.70 5.05 -0.49
C THR A 132 11.26 3.93 0.42
N ALA A 133 12.21 3.24 1.04
CA ALA A 133 11.89 2.25 2.06
C ALA A 133 11.09 2.87 3.20
N VAL A 134 10.18 2.09 3.77
CA VAL A 134 9.52 2.39 5.04
C VAL A 134 10.55 2.42 6.18
N LYS A 135 10.21 3.05 7.31
CA LYS A 135 11.07 3.12 8.50
C LYS A 135 10.34 2.55 9.71
N HIS A 136 11.13 2.09 10.70
CA HIS A 136 10.58 1.67 11.98
C HIS A 136 9.69 2.75 12.60
N GLY A 137 8.51 2.36 13.06
CA GLY A 137 7.55 3.23 13.75
C GLY A 137 6.71 4.13 12.84
N GLU A 138 6.91 4.10 11.52
CA GLU A 138 6.03 4.84 10.61
C GLU A 138 4.60 4.31 10.70
N LYS A 139 3.64 5.23 10.85
CA LYS A 139 2.21 4.89 10.83
C LYS A 139 1.81 4.46 9.41
N VAL A 140 1.04 3.39 9.34
CA VAL A 140 0.56 2.80 8.09
C VAL A 140 -0.89 2.37 8.22
N PHE A 141 -1.54 2.25 7.08
CA PHE A 141 -2.90 1.78 6.93
C PHE A 141 -2.93 0.54 6.04
N ALA A 142 -3.83 -0.39 6.30
CA ALA A 142 -4.06 -1.56 5.47
C ALA A 142 -5.51 -1.58 5.02
N ILE A 143 -5.75 -1.74 3.72
CA ILE A 143 -7.10 -1.86 3.15
C ILE A 143 -7.25 -3.26 2.57
N GLY A 144 -8.42 -3.87 2.72
CA GLY A 144 -8.73 -5.10 2.01
C GLY A 144 -10.14 -5.59 2.21
N TYR A 145 -10.47 -6.70 1.56
CA TYR A 145 -11.80 -7.27 1.50
C TYR A 145 -11.84 -8.64 2.19
N PRO A 146 -12.17 -8.70 3.49
CA PRO A 146 -12.46 -9.97 4.16
C PRO A 146 -13.58 -10.77 3.47
N MET A 147 -14.55 -10.06 2.89
CA MET A 147 -15.66 -10.62 2.12
C MET A 147 -15.99 -9.71 0.94
N LYS A 148 -16.66 -10.28 -0.08
CA LYS A 148 -17.18 -9.51 -1.21
C LYS A 148 -18.06 -8.35 -0.71
N ASN A 149 -17.85 -7.15 -1.23
CA ASN A 149 -18.56 -5.92 -0.86
C ASN A 149 -18.42 -5.51 0.61
N THR A 150 -17.36 -5.95 1.29
CA THR A 150 -17.07 -5.54 2.67
C THR A 150 -15.60 -5.14 2.77
N PRO A 151 -15.19 -4.02 2.15
CA PRO A 151 -13.86 -3.48 2.37
C PRO A 151 -13.74 -3.01 3.83
N ILE A 152 -12.56 -3.19 4.41
CA ILE A 152 -12.20 -2.63 5.71
C ILE A 152 -10.86 -1.91 5.60
N ILE A 153 -10.67 -0.91 6.45
CA ILE A 153 -9.39 -0.27 6.69
C ILE A 153 -8.96 -0.51 8.13
N THR A 154 -7.66 -0.76 8.33
CA THR A 154 -7.05 -0.89 9.65
C THR A 154 -5.81 0.01 9.72
N GLU A 155 -5.41 0.37 10.93
CA GLU A 155 -4.20 1.18 11.17
C GLU A 155 -3.20 0.43 12.04
N GLY A 156 -1.92 0.79 11.90
CA GLY A 156 -0.83 0.29 12.71
C GLY A 156 0.49 1.01 12.40
N ILE A 157 1.60 0.32 12.67
CA ILE A 157 2.93 0.85 12.40
C ILE A 157 3.80 -0.19 11.68
N VAL A 158 4.86 0.28 11.05
CA VAL A 158 5.96 -0.57 10.56
C VAL A 158 6.81 -1.01 11.75
N ASN A 159 6.72 -2.28 12.12
CA ASN A 159 7.55 -2.87 13.18
C ASN A 159 8.96 -3.17 12.69
N SER A 160 9.10 -3.65 11.46
CA SER A 160 10.39 -3.84 10.80
C SER A 160 10.29 -3.49 9.32
N PRO A 161 11.09 -2.54 8.80
CA PRO A 161 11.09 -2.20 7.39
C PRO A 161 11.74 -3.28 6.53
N LYS A 162 12.55 -4.16 7.15
CA LYS A 162 13.26 -5.25 6.48
C LYS A 162 13.55 -6.36 7.48
N ALA A 163 12.85 -7.47 7.36
CA ALA A 163 13.10 -8.71 8.09
C ALA A 163 13.32 -9.85 7.10
N GLU A 164 14.36 -10.66 7.33
CA GLU A 164 14.58 -11.88 6.54
C GLU A 164 13.67 -12.99 7.08
N ILE A 165 12.68 -13.39 6.28
CA ILE A 165 11.73 -14.46 6.58
C ILE A 165 11.82 -15.48 5.45
N ASN A 166 12.18 -16.73 5.77
CA ASN A 166 12.39 -17.80 4.79
C ASN A 166 13.33 -17.41 3.64
N GLY A 167 14.40 -16.67 3.94
CA GLY A 167 15.40 -16.22 2.96
C GLY A 167 14.95 -15.08 2.05
N ARG A 168 13.85 -14.38 2.40
CA ARG A 168 13.32 -13.24 1.65
C ARG A 168 13.08 -12.06 2.58
N ASP A 169 13.29 -10.87 2.04
CA ASP A 169 12.97 -9.64 2.76
C ASP A 169 11.45 -9.45 2.83
N ARG A 170 10.97 -9.06 4.01
CA ARG A 170 9.58 -8.66 4.26
C ARG A 170 9.54 -7.41 5.11
N ILE A 171 8.52 -6.59 4.87
CA ILE A 171 8.11 -5.55 5.82
C ILE A 171 7.21 -6.24 6.87
N LEU A 172 7.41 -5.90 8.14
CA LEU A 172 6.59 -6.36 9.26
C LEU A 172 5.74 -5.20 9.77
N THR A 173 4.42 -5.42 9.88
CA THR A 173 3.46 -4.41 10.36
C THR A 173 2.57 -4.96 11.46
N SER A 174 2.10 -4.06 12.32
CA SER A 174 1.10 -4.33 13.34
C SER A 174 -0.28 -3.79 12.96
N ALA A 175 -0.43 -3.28 11.74
CA ALA A 175 -1.75 -3.00 11.18
C ALA A 175 -2.54 -4.30 11.13
N GLN A 176 -3.77 -4.30 11.64
CA GLN A 176 -4.54 -5.53 11.76
C GLN A 176 -4.83 -6.11 10.37
N VAL A 177 -4.48 -7.38 10.18
CA VAL A 177 -4.79 -8.11 8.94
C VAL A 177 -5.62 -9.35 9.29
N VAL A 178 -6.71 -9.54 8.56
CA VAL A 178 -7.57 -10.72 8.64
C VAL A 178 -7.62 -11.44 7.29
N SER A 179 -8.17 -12.66 7.28
CA SER A 179 -8.38 -13.43 6.06
C SER A 179 -9.13 -12.62 5.01
N GLY A 180 -8.70 -12.69 3.74
CA GLY A 180 -9.26 -11.94 2.61
C GLY A 180 -8.56 -10.61 2.32
N MET A 181 -7.84 -10.03 3.29
CA MET A 181 -7.02 -8.82 3.03
C MET A 181 -5.71 -9.12 2.27
N SER A 182 -5.30 -10.39 2.17
CA SER A 182 -4.11 -10.78 1.38
C SER A 182 -4.24 -10.28 -0.05
N GLY A 183 -3.16 -9.69 -0.55
CA GLY A 183 -3.05 -8.97 -1.81
C GLY A 183 -3.47 -7.50 -1.77
N GLY A 184 -4.00 -7.02 -0.64
CA GLY A 184 -4.36 -5.62 -0.44
C GLY A 184 -3.18 -4.71 -0.13
N PRO A 185 -3.37 -3.37 -0.22
CA PRO A 185 -2.28 -2.42 -0.05
C PRO A 185 -1.96 -2.14 1.43
N LEU A 186 -0.66 -1.97 1.71
CA LEU A 186 -0.16 -1.24 2.87
C LEU A 186 0.19 0.19 2.44
N ILE A 187 -0.38 1.20 3.09
CA ILE A 187 -0.35 2.60 2.67
C ILE A 187 0.29 3.45 3.76
N ASP A 188 1.18 4.38 3.39
CA ASP A 188 1.75 5.33 4.35
C ASP A 188 0.83 6.54 4.61
N GLN A 189 1.18 7.39 5.57
CA GLN A 189 0.38 8.58 5.89
C GLN A 189 0.28 9.61 4.75
N LEU A 190 1.04 9.47 3.66
CA LEU A 190 0.97 10.35 2.50
C LEU A 190 0.12 9.76 1.37
N GLY A 191 -0.59 8.65 1.63
CA GLY A 191 -1.43 7.99 0.62
C GLY A 191 -0.64 7.14 -0.37
N ARG A 192 0.61 6.79 -0.07
CA ARG A 192 1.47 6.04 -1.01
C ARG A 192 1.54 4.56 -0.67
N LEU A 193 1.43 3.73 -1.70
CA LEU A 193 1.56 2.28 -1.62
C LEU A 193 2.98 1.92 -1.18
N SER A 194 3.09 1.32 0.00
CA SER A 194 4.36 0.91 0.62
C SER A 194 4.62 -0.59 0.52
N GLY A 195 3.60 -1.40 0.20
CA GLY A 195 3.74 -2.85 -0.01
C GLY A 195 2.40 -3.55 -0.17
N ILE A 196 2.45 -4.87 -0.38
CA ILE A 196 1.28 -5.73 -0.57
C ILE A 196 1.15 -6.71 0.61
N ILE A 197 -0.04 -6.85 1.17
CA ILE A 197 -0.30 -7.74 2.30
C ILE A 197 -0.15 -9.19 1.82
N SER A 198 0.76 -9.97 2.42
CA SER A 198 0.88 -11.41 2.14
C SER A 198 0.12 -12.24 3.17
N GLY A 199 0.32 -11.96 4.47
CA GLY A 199 -0.34 -12.72 5.52
C GLY A 199 0.22 -12.45 6.91
N SER A 200 0.31 -13.47 7.76
CA SER A 200 0.67 -13.34 9.17
C SER A 200 1.78 -14.31 9.56
N LEU A 201 2.65 -13.90 10.49
CA LEU A 201 3.64 -14.79 11.09
C LEU A 201 3.00 -15.66 12.16
N ARG A 202 3.09 -16.99 12.01
CA ARG A 202 2.59 -17.94 13.03
C ARG A 202 3.28 -17.79 14.38
N THR A 203 4.52 -17.29 14.40
CA THR A 203 5.35 -17.15 15.60
C THR A 203 5.20 -15.79 16.29
N MET A 204 4.55 -14.81 15.66
CA MET A 204 4.37 -13.46 16.18
C MET A 204 2.93 -13.01 16.02
N ASN A 205 2.16 -13.10 17.12
CA ASN A 205 0.77 -12.64 17.12
C ASN A 205 0.70 -11.14 16.78
N ASN A 206 -0.27 -10.77 15.95
CA ASN A 206 -0.52 -9.39 15.50
C ASN A 206 0.65 -8.75 14.71
N ILE A 207 1.56 -9.56 14.16
CA ILE A 207 2.59 -9.12 13.22
C ILE A 207 2.37 -9.79 11.87
N HIS A 208 2.29 -8.95 10.85
CA HIS A 208 1.89 -9.34 9.51
C HIS A 208 3.01 -9.11 8.50
N LEU A 209 3.04 -9.98 7.49
CA LEU A 209 4.02 -9.99 6.42
C LEU A 209 3.52 -9.17 5.25
N ILE A 210 4.36 -8.25 4.82
CA ILE A 210 4.10 -7.37 3.69
C ILE A 210 5.22 -7.60 2.66
N ILE A 211 4.80 -7.82 1.42
CA ILE A 211 5.64 -7.91 0.22
C ILE A 211 6.10 -6.49 -0.09
N ASP A 212 7.41 -6.33 -0.27
CA ASP A 212 8.01 -5.05 -0.60
C ASP A 212 7.69 -4.70 -2.07
N MET A 213 7.43 -3.43 -2.35
CA MET A 213 7.16 -2.97 -3.72
C MET A 213 8.32 -3.25 -4.68
N LYS A 214 9.55 -3.43 -4.18
CA LYS A 214 10.68 -3.89 -5.01
C LYS A 214 10.42 -5.25 -5.67
N ASP A 215 9.74 -6.16 -4.96
CA ASP A 215 9.48 -7.51 -5.45
C ASP A 215 8.39 -7.44 -6.55
N ILE A 216 7.37 -6.60 -6.35
CA ILE A 216 6.37 -6.28 -7.38
C ILE A 216 7.02 -5.67 -8.63
N ARG A 217 7.90 -4.67 -8.46
CA ARG A 217 8.62 -4.04 -9.58
C ARG A 217 9.51 -5.01 -10.34
N SER A 218 10.09 -6.00 -9.65
CA SER A 218 10.98 -7.00 -10.28
C SER A 218 10.26 -7.90 -11.30
N LEU A 219 8.93 -8.00 -11.21
CA LEU A 219 8.09 -8.77 -12.13
C LEU A 219 7.75 -8.01 -13.42
N LEU A 220 8.14 -6.74 -13.52
CA LEU A 220 7.81 -5.88 -14.65
C LEU A 220 9.04 -5.65 -15.53
N GLN A 221 8.84 -5.75 -16.84
CA GLN A 221 9.90 -5.53 -17.83
C GLN A 221 10.28 -4.05 -17.99
N GLN A 222 9.39 -3.13 -17.60
CA GLN A 222 9.60 -1.68 -17.60
C GLN A 222 8.99 -1.08 -16.32
N PRO A 223 9.61 -0.03 -15.74
CA PRO A 223 9.01 0.69 -14.62
C PRO A 223 7.69 1.36 -15.06
N TYR A 224 6.74 1.44 -14.12
CA TYR A 224 5.40 1.99 -14.30
C TYR A 224 5.21 3.24 -13.43
#